data_AF-A0A843HYN1-F1
#
_entry.id   AF-A0A843HYN1-F1
#
_cell.length_a   1.000
_cell.length_b   1.000
_cell.length_c   1.000
_cell.angle_alpha   90.00
_cell.angle_beta   90.00
_cell.angle_gamma   90.00
#
_symmetry.space_group_name_H-M   'P 1'
#
loop_
_entity.id
_entity.type
_entity.pdbx_description
1 polymer ?
#
loop_
_entity_poly.entity_id
_entity_poly.type
_entity_poly.pdbx_seq_one_letter_code
_entity_poly.pdbx_strand_id
1 'polypeptide(L)'
;MTYDLLPYLNSVSLAYWAMDDGAATTSGSGFYLHTKGFTFAEAYKLASMLHYVFGLNCTVQNHKNQPTLYIRAESIPLFRSLVTPHFHPIMMYKLR
;
A
#
# COMPACT_ATOMS: atom_id res chain seq x y z
N MET A 1 -1.52 -4.42 -18.45
CA MET A 1 -0.50 -4.50 -17.38
C MET A 1 -0.26 -5.96 -16.97
N THR A 2 0.93 -6.46 -17.27
CA THR A 2 1.54 -7.76 -16.91
C THR A 2 2.16 -7.69 -15.50
N TYR A 3 2.71 -8.78 -14.96
CA TYR A 3 3.36 -8.84 -13.64
C TYR A 3 4.84 -8.37 -13.65
N ASP A 4 5.23 -7.61 -14.67
CA ASP A 4 6.62 -7.22 -14.94
C ASP A 4 7.22 -6.29 -13.86
N LEU A 5 6.37 -5.75 -12.98
CA LEU A 5 6.76 -4.93 -11.85
C LEU A 5 7.22 -5.75 -10.63
N LEU A 6 6.97 -7.07 -10.59
CA LEU A 6 7.33 -7.92 -9.45
C LEU A 6 8.81 -7.85 -9.05
N PRO A 7 9.78 -7.86 -9.99
CA PRO A 7 11.20 -7.79 -9.64
C PRO A 7 11.62 -6.48 -8.96
N TYR A 8 10.83 -5.41 -9.14
CA TYR A 8 11.13 -4.08 -8.60
C TYR A 8 10.37 -3.78 -7.32
N LEU A 9 9.39 -4.62 -6.95
CA LEU A 9 8.59 -4.46 -5.76
C LEU A 9 9.34 -5.03 -4.54
N ASN A 10 9.89 -4.14 -3.70
CA ASN A 10 10.59 -4.47 -2.46
C ASN A 10 10.19 -3.51 -1.33
N SER A 11 10.77 -3.67 -0.13
CA SER A 11 10.44 -2.85 1.04
C SER A 11 10.73 -1.36 0.82
N VAL A 12 11.77 -1.01 0.06
CA VAL A 12 12.12 0.38 -0.27
C VAL A 12 11.08 0.98 -1.21
N SER A 13 10.74 0.30 -2.30
CA SER A 13 9.73 0.79 -3.24
C SER A 13 8.36 0.93 -2.58
N LEU A 14 7.99 -0.02 -1.69
CA LEU A 14 6.76 0.06 -0.92
C LEU A 14 6.77 1.24 0.06
N ALA A 15 7.90 1.49 0.72
CA ALA A 15 8.04 2.63 1.63
C ALA A 15 7.88 3.96 0.89
N TYR A 16 8.49 4.10 -0.28
CA TYR A 16 8.42 5.32 -1.07
C TYR A 16 6.99 5.54 -1.57
N TRP A 17 6.35 4.50 -2.07
CA TRP A 17 4.95 4.56 -2.47
C TRP A 17 4.03 4.95 -1.30
N ALA A 18 4.26 4.41 -0.11
CA ALA A 18 3.52 4.76 1.09
C ALA A 18 3.80 6.20 1.58
N MET A 19 5.00 6.73 1.37
CA MET A 19 5.29 8.14 1.67
C MET A 19 4.60 9.09 0.69
N ASP A 20 4.60 8.76 -0.60
CA ASP A 20 4.00 9.60 -1.64
C ASP A 20 2.47 9.57 -1.53
N ASP A 21 1.87 8.40 -1.75
CA ASP A 21 0.41 8.23 -1.90
C ASP A 21 -0.25 7.49 -0.75
N GLY A 22 0.46 7.30 0.36
CA GLY A 22 -0.06 6.59 1.53
C GLY A 22 -0.66 7.49 2.61
N ALA A 23 -1.62 6.95 3.35
CA ALA A 23 -2.24 7.58 4.52
C ALA A 23 -2.81 6.52 5.49
N ALA A 24 -2.52 6.65 6.79
CA ALA A 24 -3.20 5.87 7.82
C ALA A 24 -4.71 6.20 7.87
N THR A 25 -5.53 5.22 8.24
CA THR A 25 -6.94 5.48 8.54
C THR A 25 -7.08 6.38 9.77
N THR A 26 -8.19 7.11 9.87
CA THR A 26 -8.50 7.91 11.07
C THR A 26 -8.53 7.07 12.35
N SER A 27 -8.88 5.79 12.25
CA SER A 27 -8.86 4.83 13.37
C SER A 27 -7.46 4.29 13.71
N GLY A 28 -6.44 4.53 12.86
CA GLY A 28 -5.12 3.89 12.93
C GLY A 28 -5.14 2.37 12.67
N SER A 29 -6.31 1.79 12.38
CA SER A 29 -6.50 0.35 12.19
C SER A 29 -6.13 -0.13 10.79
N GLY A 30 -5.74 0.76 9.88
CA GLY A 30 -5.47 0.40 8.50
C GLY A 30 -4.64 1.46 7.78
N PHE A 31 -4.29 1.17 6.54
CA PHE A 31 -3.47 2.08 5.72
C PHE A 31 -3.98 2.10 4.29
N TYR A 32 -4.17 3.29 3.74
CA TYR A 32 -4.56 3.50 2.36
C TYR A 32 -3.33 3.74 1.48
N LEU A 33 -3.37 3.19 0.27
CA LEU A 33 -2.57 3.64 -0.86
C LEU A 33 -3.53 4.21 -1.90
N HIS A 34 -3.41 5.50 -2.19
CA HIS A 34 -4.33 6.23 -3.07
C HIS A 34 -4.06 5.94 -4.56
N THR A 35 -4.52 4.78 -5.02
CA THR A 35 -4.38 4.30 -6.40
C THR A 35 -5.36 4.91 -7.41
N LYS A 36 -5.77 6.17 -7.22
CA LYS A 36 -6.85 6.79 -8.01
C LYS A 36 -6.52 7.00 -9.49
N GLY A 37 -5.23 6.98 -9.84
CA GLY A 37 -4.74 7.03 -11.22
C GLY A 37 -4.83 5.70 -11.98
N PHE A 38 -5.21 4.61 -11.31
CA PHE A 38 -5.33 3.28 -11.90
C PHE A 38 -6.78 2.89 -12.18
N THR A 39 -6.97 1.94 -13.10
CA THR A 39 -8.23 1.21 -13.25
C THR A 39 -8.42 0.22 -12.09
N PHE A 40 -9.65 -0.22 -11.83
CA PHE A 40 -9.92 -1.26 -10.84
C PHE A 40 -9.14 -2.55 -11.13
N ALA A 41 -9.05 -2.97 -12.39
CA ALA A 41 -8.31 -4.16 -12.79
C ALA A 41 -6.81 -4.06 -12.45
N GLU A 42 -6.22 -2.88 -12.61
CA GLU A 42 -4.82 -2.61 -12.23
C GLU A 42 -4.66 -2.56 -10.72
N ALA A 43 -5.59 -1.94 -9.99
CA ALA A 43 -5.57 -1.92 -8.53
C ALA A 43 -5.68 -3.33 -7.93
N TYR A 44 -6.52 -4.21 -8.49
CA TYR A 44 -6.59 -5.61 -8.06
C TYR A 44 -5.27 -6.36 -8.33
N LYS A 45 -4.59 -6.08 -9.45
CA LYS A 45 -3.26 -6.63 -9.72
C LYS A 45 -2.22 -6.15 -8.71
N LEU A 46 -2.21 -4.86 -8.38
CA LEU A 46 -1.34 -4.30 -7.33
C LEU A 46 -1.61 -4.98 -5.98
N ALA A 47 -2.88 -5.18 -5.61
CA ALA A 47 -3.24 -5.92 -4.39
C ALA A 47 -2.68 -7.35 -4.40
N SER A 48 -2.83 -8.08 -5.51
CA SER A 48 -2.28 -9.43 -5.66
C SER A 48 -0.76 -9.46 -5.57
N MET A 49 -0.08 -8.48 -6.15
CA MET A 49 1.38 -8.37 -6.06
C MET A 49 1.85 -8.10 -4.62
N LEU A 50 1.18 -7.20 -3.90
CA LEU A 50 1.48 -6.93 -2.49
C LEU A 50 1.30 -8.19 -1.62
N HIS A 51 0.26 -8.97 -1.90
CA HIS A 51 0.06 -10.25 -1.23
C HIS A 51 1.14 -11.28 -1.59
N TYR A 52 1.46 -11.43 -2.87
CA TYR A 52 2.45 -12.40 -3.35
C TYR A 52 3.86 -12.11 -2.81
N VAL A 53 4.30 -10.85 -2.84
CA VAL A 53 5.66 -10.46 -2.45
C VAL A 53 5.84 -10.35 -0.94
N PHE A 54 4.85 -9.80 -0.24
CA PHE A 54 4.99 -9.44 1.17
C PHE A 54 4.02 -10.17 2.11
N GLY A 55 3.03 -10.90 1.59
CA GLY A 55 1.94 -11.45 2.40
C GLY A 55 0.92 -10.42 2.89
N LEU A 56 0.93 -9.19 2.37
CA LEU A 56 0.03 -8.12 2.80
C LEU A 56 -1.40 -8.36 2.28
N ASN A 57 -2.37 -8.43 3.19
CA ASN A 57 -3.78 -8.55 2.85
C ASN A 57 -4.38 -7.17 2.56
N CYS A 58 -4.77 -6.95 1.30
CA CYS A 58 -5.30 -5.68 0.82
C CYS A 58 -6.70 -5.88 0.22
N THR A 59 -7.59 -4.89 0.41
CA THR A 59 -8.83 -4.78 -0.36
C THR A 59 -8.76 -3.60 -1.33
N VAL A 60 -9.47 -3.69 -2.45
CA VAL A 60 -9.69 -2.56 -3.35
C VAL A 60 -11.03 -1.93 -3.01
N GLN A 61 -11.01 -0.68 -2.55
CA GLN A 61 -12.20 0.09 -2.22
C GLN A 61 -12.56 1.04 -3.35
N ASN A 62 -13.86 1.28 -3.55
CA ASN A 62 -14.36 2.26 -4.50
C ASN A 62 -14.55 3.62 -3.81
N HIS A 63 -13.72 4.59 -4.14
CA HIS A 63 -13.85 5.99 -3.71
C HIS A 63 -14.27 6.84 -4.90
N LYS A 64 -15.58 7.04 -5.10
CA LYS A 64 -16.14 7.85 -6.21
C LYS A 64 -15.68 7.37 -7.60
N ASN A 65 -15.81 6.08 -7.86
CA ASN A 65 -15.36 5.37 -9.08
C ASN A 65 -13.85 5.37 -9.29
N GLN A 66 -13.07 5.64 -8.23
CA GLN A 66 -11.61 5.55 -8.26
C GLN A 66 -11.15 4.47 -7.27
N PRO A 67 -10.33 3.52 -7.71
CA PRO A 67 -9.86 2.46 -6.82
C PRO A 67 -8.87 3.01 -5.80
N THR A 68 -9.02 2.63 -4.54
CA THR A 68 -8.07 2.88 -3.46
C THR A 68 -7.73 1.57 -2.79
N LEU A 69 -6.44 1.26 -2.66
CA LEU A 69 -5.99 0.09 -1.92
C LEU A 69 -6.08 0.36 -0.42
N TYR A 70 -6.62 -0.60 0.30
CA TYR A 70 -6.68 -0.60 1.76
C TYR A 70 -5.93 -1.81 2.30
N ILE A 71 -4.82 -1.57 2.97
CA ILE A 71 -4.08 -2.57 3.73
C ILE A 71 -4.86 -2.84 5.02
N ARG A 72 -5.30 -4.07 5.20
CA ARG A 72 -6.17 -4.45 6.30
C ARG A 72 -5.42 -4.47 7.63
N ALA A 73 -6.19 -4.31 8.72
CA ALA A 73 -5.67 -4.19 10.08
C ALA A 73 -4.69 -5.30 10.46
N GLU A 74 -5.03 -6.54 10.10
CA GLU A 74 -4.20 -7.72 10.37
C GLU A 74 -2.82 -7.66 9.70
N SER A 75 -2.67 -6.90 8.62
CA SER A 75 -1.42 -6.72 7.89
C SER A 75 -0.63 -5.47 8.30
N ILE A 76 -1.18 -4.59 9.15
CA ILE A 76 -0.50 -3.35 9.55
C ILE A 76 0.81 -3.58 10.32
N PRO A 77 0.92 -4.53 11.27
CA PRO A 77 2.20 -4.80 11.92
C PRO A 77 3.28 -5.21 10.92
N LEU A 78 2.95 -6.08 9.98
CA LEU A 78 3.84 -6.52 8.91
C LEU A 78 4.21 -5.36 7.98
N PHE A 79 3.23 -4.61 7.50
CA PHE A 79 3.44 -3.44 6.66
C PHE A 79 4.39 -2.43 7.31
N ARG A 80 4.14 -2.06 8.58
CA ARG A 80 5.01 -1.13 9.32
C ARG A 80 6.43 -1.69 9.47
N SER A 81 6.59 -2.99 9.76
CA SER A 81 7.92 -3.60 9.86
C SER A 81 8.72 -3.54 8.56
N LEU A 82 8.04 -3.65 7.41
CA LEU A 82 8.67 -3.58 6.08
C LEU A 82 9.09 -2.14 5.74
N VAL A 83 8.24 -1.15 6.01
CA VAL A 83 8.46 0.20 5.49
C VAL A 83 9.21 1.13 6.43
N THR A 84 9.05 0.97 7.75
CA THR A 84 9.64 1.88 8.76
C THR A 84 11.16 2.09 8.59
N PRO A 85 11.98 1.06 8.29
CA PRO A 85 13.42 1.24 8.07
C PRO A 85 13.78 2.16 6.89
N HIS A 86 12.84 2.42 5.98
CA HIS A 86 13.05 3.17 4.76
C HIS A 86 12.23 4.48 4.71
N PHE A 87 11.47 4.78 5.77
CA PHE A 87 10.69 6.01 5.87
C PHE A 87 11.58 7.20 6.27
N HIS A 88 11.37 8.34 5.62
CA HIS A 88 12.04 9.58 6.01
C HIS A 88 11.49 10.06 7.37
N PRO A 89 12.33 10.55 8.30
CA PRO A 89 11.88 10.97 9.64
C PRO A 89 10.71 11.96 9.64
N ILE A 90 10.71 12.94 8.71
CA ILE A 90 9.64 13.94 8.60
C ILE A 90 8.31 13.36 8.09
N MET A 91 8.32 12.19 7.46
CA MET A 91 7.13 11.53 6.92
C MET A 91 6.57 10.46 7.87
N MET A 92 7.21 10.23 9.03
CA MET A 92 6.78 9.22 10.02
C MET A 92 5.36 9.46 10.54
N TYR A 93 4.84 10.69 10.44
CA TYR A 93 3.45 10.98 10.82
C TYR A 93 2.42 10.22 9.97
N LYS A 94 2.77 9.82 8.73
CA LYS A 94 1.87 9.04 7.86
C LYS A 94 1.63 7.62 8.36
N LEU A 95 2.55 7.06 9.15
CA LEU A 95 2.44 5.71 9.70
C LEU A 95 1.64 5.65 11.01
N ARG A 96 1.24 6.78 11.58
CA ARG A 96 0.58 6.87 12.89
C ARG A 96 -0.82 6.28 12.87
#